data_AF-A0A3M0ZHW1-F1
#
_entry.id   AF-A0A3M0ZHW1-F1
#
_cell.length_a   1.000
_cell.length_b   1.000
_cell.length_c   1.000
_cell.angle_alpha   90.00
_cell.angle_beta   90.00
_cell.angle_gamma   90.00
#
_symmetry.space_group_name_H-M   'P 1'
#
loop_
_entity.id
_entity.type
_entity.pdbx_description
1 polymer ?
#
loop_
_entity_poly.entity_id
_entity_poly.type
_entity_poly.pdbx_seq_one_letter_code
_entity_poly.pdbx_strand_id
1 'polypeptide(L)'
;MIIQLYAVSKDERGPDIEFDCPACGTQGAIGETYESTEIAKLFFLIPVLKLRNTMVKCTNCGESMVSTSSLAEISQSSKARIQSAIRYHPSRLGKVLSLLSFLLCLCPGVNVLLPAVALYVVRGTRGWAKGLAMLALIVGITISLVVGFFVVADICKQYGVTFAARRVVPFHVTTPGRRVPG
;
A
#
# COMPACT_ATOMS: atom_id res chain seq x y z
N MET A 1 19.91 -11.77 19.87
CA MET A 1 20.55 -12.48 18.74
C MET A 1 20.32 -11.64 17.49
N ILE A 2 21.36 -10.98 16.96
CA ILE A 2 21.25 -10.13 15.76
C ILE A 2 21.43 -11.05 14.54
N ILE A 3 20.41 -11.17 13.70
CA ILE A 3 20.52 -11.89 12.43
C ILE A 3 21.18 -10.93 11.43
N GLN A 4 22.43 -11.20 11.03
CA GLN A 4 23.09 -10.46 9.96
C GLN A 4 22.66 -11.02 8.60
N LEU A 5 22.07 -10.16 7.77
CA LEU A 5 21.76 -10.46 6.37
C LEU A 5 22.85 -9.83 5.50
N TYR A 6 23.56 -10.65 4.75
CA TYR A 6 24.51 -10.18 3.72
C TYR A 6 23.87 -10.36 2.34
N ALA A 7 23.89 -9.30 1.54
CA ALA A 7 23.38 -9.30 0.17
C ALA A 7 24.57 -9.22 -0.80
N VAL A 8 24.64 -10.19 -1.71
CA VAL A 8 25.55 -10.13 -2.86
C VAL A 8 24.71 -9.74 -4.08
N SER A 9 25.07 -8.64 -4.74
CA SER A 9 24.53 -8.30 -6.06
C SER A 9 25.46 -8.85 -7.14
N LYS A 10 24.86 -9.50 -8.14
CA LYS A 10 25.54 -9.81 -9.40
C LYS A 10 24.71 -9.18 -10.52
N ASP A 11 25.36 -8.32 -11.30
CA ASP A 11 24.74 -7.64 -12.43
C ASP A 11 25.17 -8.35 -13.72
N GLU A 12 24.19 -8.80 -14.49
CA GLU A 12 24.37 -9.44 -15.79
C GLU A 12 23.79 -8.53 -16.88
N ARG A 13 24.61 -8.10 -17.85
CA ARG A 13 24.15 -7.24 -18.95
C ARG A 13 23.39 -8.07 -19.98
N GLY A 14 22.25 -7.55 -20.43
CA GLY A 14 21.44 -8.10 -21.51
C GLY A 14 21.57 -7.33 -22.82
N PRO A 15 20.79 -7.72 -23.84
CA PRO A 15 20.75 -7.00 -25.10
C PRO A 15 20.11 -5.62 -24.95
N ASP A 16 20.51 -4.69 -25.81
CA ASP A 16 19.84 -3.41 -25.93
C ASP A 16 18.47 -3.60 -26.59
N ILE A 17 17.46 -2.92 -26.07
CA ILE A 17 16.08 -3.02 -26.59
C ILE A 17 15.53 -1.65 -26.94
N GLU A 18 14.71 -1.59 -27.99
CA GLU A 18 13.93 -0.41 -28.31
C GLU A 18 12.60 -0.43 -27.53
N PHE A 19 12.28 0.66 -26.84
CA PHE A 19 11.05 0.83 -26.08
C PHE A 19 10.65 2.30 -26.02
N ASP A 20 9.38 2.60 -25.78
CA ASP A 20 8.99 3.99 -25.55
C ASP A 20 9.22 4.33 -24.07
N CYS A 21 10.10 5.30 -23.83
CA CYS A 21 10.47 5.65 -22.46
C CYS A 21 9.37 6.49 -21.81
N PRO A 22 8.72 6.01 -20.73
CA PRO A 22 7.70 6.79 -20.06
C PRO A 22 8.26 8.04 -19.35
N ALA A 23 9.56 8.05 -19.01
CA ALA A 23 10.20 9.11 -18.22
C ALA A 23 10.48 10.37 -19.04
N CYS A 24 11.05 10.22 -20.24
CA CYS A 24 11.31 11.35 -21.14
C CYS A 24 10.29 11.46 -22.29
N GLY A 25 9.42 10.47 -22.47
CA GLY A 25 8.42 10.44 -23.55
C GLY A 25 8.99 10.13 -24.95
N THR A 26 10.28 9.80 -25.06
CA THR A 26 10.90 9.44 -26.34
C THR A 26 10.38 8.09 -26.83
N GLN A 27 9.81 8.05 -28.03
CA GLN A 27 9.39 6.82 -28.69
C GLN A 27 10.59 6.10 -29.31
N GLY A 28 10.63 4.77 -29.23
CA GLY A 28 11.72 3.96 -29.76
C GLY A 28 13.10 4.28 -29.16
N ALA A 29 13.15 4.69 -27.88
CA ALA A 29 14.40 4.90 -27.19
C ALA A 29 15.17 3.57 -27.00
N ILE A 30 16.49 3.62 -27.07
CA ILE A 30 17.35 2.47 -26.79
C ILE A 30 17.51 2.33 -25.27
N GLY A 31 17.25 1.15 -24.74
CA GLY A 31 17.39 0.79 -23.33
C GLY A 31 18.44 -0.27 -23.11
N GLU A 32 19.43 0.04 -22.27
CA GLU A 32 20.39 -0.94 -21.77
C GLU A 32 19.67 -1.82 -20.75
N THR A 33 19.68 -3.14 -20.95
CA THR A 33 19.07 -4.09 -20.01
C THR A 33 20.13 -4.72 -19.11
N TYR A 34 19.81 -4.89 -17.84
CA TYR A 34 20.66 -5.64 -16.91
C TYR A 34 19.81 -6.35 -15.86
N GLU A 35 20.18 -7.59 -15.53
CA GLU A 35 19.55 -8.35 -14.44
C GLU A 35 20.43 -8.24 -13.21
N SER A 36 19.89 -7.63 -12.15
CA SER A 36 20.52 -7.62 -10.84
C SER A 36 19.91 -8.75 -10.01
N THR A 37 20.76 -9.71 -9.64
CA THR A 37 20.38 -10.80 -8.75
C THR A 37 20.89 -10.51 -7.35
N GLU A 38 19.97 -10.34 -6.40
CA GLU A 38 20.26 -10.21 -4.98
C GLU A 38 20.02 -11.54 -4.27
N ILE A 39 21.06 -12.10 -3.65
CA ILE A 39 20.95 -13.33 -2.86
C ILE A 39 21.12 -12.97 -1.38
N ALA A 40 20.02 -13.07 -0.63
CA ALA A 40 20.06 -12.95 0.82
C ALA A 40 20.44 -14.31 1.44
N LYS A 41 21.56 -14.34 2.16
CA LYS A 41 22.04 -15.51 2.88
C LYS A 41 21.74 -15.38 4.37
N LEU A 42 21.16 -16.42 4.96
CA LEU A 42 20.98 -16.55 6.41
C LEU A 42 22.21 -17.23 7.00
N PHE A 43 22.80 -16.62 8.04
CA PHE A 43 24.04 -17.07 8.68
C PHE A 43 25.18 -17.35 7.68
N PHE A 44 25.26 -16.56 6.59
CA PHE A 44 26.23 -16.68 5.50
C PHE A 44 26.21 -17.98 4.68
N LEU A 45 25.54 -19.05 5.12
CA LEU A 45 25.56 -20.35 4.46
C LEU A 45 24.31 -20.64 3.62
N ILE A 46 23.11 -20.33 4.11
CA ILE A 46 21.87 -20.81 3.49
C ILE A 46 21.25 -19.68 2.66
N PRO A 47 21.19 -19.80 1.31
CA PRO A 47 20.48 -18.83 0.47
C PRO A 47 18.98 -18.99 0.69
N VAL A 48 18.37 -18.11 1.46
CA VAL A 48 16.94 -18.20 1.81
C VAL A 48 16.09 -17.49 0.76
N LEU A 49 16.59 -16.40 0.20
CA LEU A 49 15.84 -15.56 -0.72
C LEU A 49 16.74 -15.13 -1.87
N LYS A 50 16.33 -15.50 -3.09
CA LYS A 50 16.93 -15.02 -4.33
C LYS A 50 15.94 -14.06 -4.98
N LEU A 51 16.23 -12.76 -4.92
CA LEU A 51 15.51 -11.74 -5.65
C LEU A 51 16.21 -11.50 -6.99
N ARG A 52 15.42 -11.47 -8.07
CA ARG A 52 15.89 -11.08 -9.40
C ARG A 52 15.13 -9.86 -9.82
N ASN A 53 15.86 -8.81 -10.19
CA ASN A 53 15.30 -7.58 -10.68
C ASN A 53 15.91 -7.29 -12.05
N THR A 54 15.10 -7.36 -13.10
CA THR A 54 15.50 -6.91 -14.42
C THR A 54 15.28 -5.41 -14.50
N MET A 55 16.33 -4.68 -14.83
CA MET A 55 16.29 -3.23 -14.99
C MET A 55 16.53 -2.86 -16.44
N VAL A 56 15.89 -1.77 -16.87
CA VAL A 56 16.04 -1.17 -18.20
C VAL A 56 16.42 0.29 -17.97
N LYS A 57 17.64 0.66 -18.36
CA LYS A 57 18.11 2.04 -18.27
C LYS A 57 17.98 2.71 -19.63
N CYS A 58 17.24 3.81 -19.69
CA CYS A 58 17.13 4.58 -20.92
C CYS A 58 18.47 5.23 -21.24
N THR A 59 19.00 5.01 -22.45
CA THR A 59 20.24 5.66 -22.89
C THR A 59 20.07 7.16 -23.12
N ASN A 60 18.85 7.62 -23.41
CA ASN A 60 18.56 9.03 -23.70
C ASN A 60 18.47 9.89 -22.42
N CYS A 61 17.65 9.51 -21.44
CA CYS A 61 17.47 10.29 -20.20
C CYS A 61 18.25 9.74 -18.99
N GLY A 62 18.81 8.54 -19.09
CA GLY A 62 19.54 7.89 -17.99
C GLY A 62 18.68 7.27 -16.89
N GLU A 63 17.35 7.43 -16.95
CA GLU A 63 16.43 6.90 -15.92
C GLU A 63 16.38 5.36 -15.96
N SER A 64 16.48 4.74 -14.78
CA SER A 64 16.39 3.29 -14.60
C SER A 64 14.96 2.86 -14.24
N MET A 65 14.40 1.96 -15.03
CA MET A 65 13.09 1.37 -14.82
C MET A 65 13.21 -0.12 -14.50
N VAL A 66 12.18 -0.68 -13.87
CA VAL A 66 12.14 -2.11 -13.53
C VAL A 66 11.20 -2.81 -14.51
N SER A 67 11.68 -3.90 -15.10
CA SER A 67 10.85 -4.81 -15.89
C SER A 67 10.41 -6.00 -15.04
N THR A 68 9.15 -6.40 -15.15
CA THR A 68 8.67 -7.64 -14.55
C THR A 68 9.11 -8.90 -15.30
N SER A 69 9.59 -8.75 -16.53
CA SER A 69 10.07 -9.87 -17.36
C SER A 69 11.54 -10.16 -17.12
N SER A 70 11.90 -11.43 -17.19
CA SER A 70 13.30 -11.88 -17.12
C SER A 70 14.10 -11.42 -18.35
N LEU A 71 15.43 -11.37 -18.24
CA LEU A 71 16.31 -11.00 -19.36
C LEU A 71 16.08 -11.89 -20.60
N ALA A 72 15.84 -13.19 -20.36
CA ALA A 72 15.53 -14.17 -21.41
C ALA A 72 14.17 -13.96 -22.07
N GLU A 73 13.15 -13.50 -21.32
CA GLU A 73 11.86 -13.15 -21.90
C GLU A 73 11.93 -11.87 -22.73
N ILE A 74 12.74 -10.89 -22.30
CA ILE A 74 12.88 -9.61 -22.99
C ILE A 74 13.42 -9.81 -24.41
N SER A 75 14.42 -10.68 -24.59
CA SER A 75 15.02 -10.93 -25.91
C SER A 75 14.05 -11.60 -26.90
N GLN A 76 13.00 -12.26 -26.40
CA GLN A 76 12.00 -12.97 -27.20
C GLN A 76 10.66 -12.23 -27.29
N SER A 77 10.49 -11.14 -26.53
CA SER A 77 9.21 -10.44 -26.42
C SER A 77 9.07 -9.34 -27.46
N SER A 78 7.84 -9.12 -27.93
CA SER A 78 7.52 -7.98 -28.78
C SER A 78 7.59 -6.67 -28.00
N LYS A 79 7.85 -5.56 -28.70
CA LYS A 79 7.89 -4.19 -28.13
C LYS A 79 6.67 -3.87 -27.26
N ALA A 80 5.47 -4.24 -27.73
CA ALA A 80 4.23 -4.01 -26.99
C ALA A 80 4.19 -4.74 -25.64
N ARG A 81 4.72 -5.97 -25.58
CA ARG A 81 4.78 -6.75 -24.33
C ARG A 81 5.80 -6.15 -23.37
N ILE A 82 6.97 -5.77 -23.88
CA ILE A 82 8.03 -5.08 -23.12
C ILE A 82 7.46 -3.81 -22.48
N GLN A 83 6.72 -3.00 -23.24
CA GLN A 83 6.15 -1.75 -22.73
C GLN A 83 5.18 -1.94 -21.57
N SER A 84 4.38 -3.01 -21.60
CA SER A 84 3.47 -3.35 -20.50
C SER A 84 4.18 -3.92 -19.26
N ALA A 85 5.40 -4.47 -19.44
CA ALA A 85 6.22 -5.05 -18.38
C ALA A 85 7.09 -4.00 -17.68
N ILE A 86 7.47 -2.93 -18.37
CA ILE A 86 8.26 -1.82 -17.83
C ILE A 86 7.41 -0.99 -16.86
N ARG A 87 7.94 -0.79 -15.65
CA ARG A 87 7.33 0.01 -14.60
C ARG A 87 8.37 0.95 -14.01
N TYR A 88 7.90 2.09 -13.53
CA TYR A 88 8.76 3.00 -12.76
C TYR A 88 9.27 2.32 -11.51
N HIS A 89 10.57 2.50 -11.26
CA HIS A 89 11.13 2.13 -9.98
C HIS A 89 10.42 2.95 -8.89
N PRO A 90 9.88 2.33 -7.83
CA PRO A 90 9.28 3.10 -6.74
C PRO A 90 10.31 4.08 -6.19
N SER A 91 9.97 5.37 -6.16
CA SER A 91 10.84 6.39 -5.63
C SER A 91 11.18 6.08 -4.18
N ARG A 92 12.42 6.37 -3.76
CA ARG A 92 12.85 6.19 -2.35
C ARG A 92 11.93 6.95 -1.40
N LEU A 93 11.42 8.10 -1.84
CA LEU A 93 10.44 8.91 -1.13
C LEU A 93 9.16 8.13 -0.82
N GLY A 94 8.62 7.35 -1.76
CA GLY A 94 7.43 6.53 -1.51
C GLY A 94 7.64 5.49 -0.41
N LYS A 95 8.84 4.90 -0.32
CA LYS A 95 9.19 3.97 0.77
C LYS A 95 9.26 4.69 2.12
N VAL A 96 9.90 5.85 2.17
CA VAL A 96 10.01 6.65 3.40
C VAL A 96 8.65 7.14 3.87
N LEU A 97 7.80 7.62 2.95
CA LEU A 97 6.44 8.07 3.27
C LEU A 97 5.60 6.95 3.89
N SER A 98 5.66 5.73 3.31
CA SER A 98 4.95 4.57 3.87
C SER A 98 5.42 4.20 5.28
N LEU A 99 6.72 4.34 5.55
CA LEU A 99 7.29 4.08 6.87
C LEU A 99 6.88 5.15 7.88
N LEU A 100 6.88 6.42 7.47
CA LEU A 100 6.40 7.54 8.28
C LEU A 100 4.93 7.40 8.61
N SER A 101 4.08 7.03 7.63
CA SER A 101 2.65 6.78 7.84
C SER A 101 2.41 5.66 8.84
N PHE A 102 3.26 4.62 8.84
CA PHE A 102 3.18 3.54 9.81
C PHE A 102 3.54 4.01 11.23
N LEU A 103 4.62 4.80 11.37
CA LEU A 103 5.02 5.40 12.66
C LEU A 103 3.97 6.37 13.22
N LEU A 104 3.38 7.20 12.36
CA LEU A 104 2.37 8.19 12.72
C LEU A 104 0.98 7.59 13.01
N CYS A 105 0.78 6.29 12.74
CA CYS A 105 -0.47 5.58 13.04
C CYS A 105 -0.80 5.55 14.55
N LEU A 106 0.21 5.77 15.41
CA LEU A 106 0.06 5.84 16.87
C LEU A 106 -0.58 7.14 17.39
N CYS A 107 -0.59 8.21 16.59
CA CYS A 107 -1.22 9.48 16.99
C CYS A 107 -2.70 9.49 16.58
N PRO A 108 -3.64 9.48 17.54
CA PRO A 108 -5.07 9.60 17.24
C PRO A 108 -5.33 10.95 16.55
N GLY A 109 -5.98 10.91 15.38
CA GLY A 109 -6.32 12.09 14.57
C GLY A 109 -5.60 12.16 13.22
N VAL A 110 -4.27 11.92 13.17
CA VAL A 110 -3.48 11.96 11.92
C VAL A 110 -3.49 10.60 11.21
N ASN A 111 -3.83 9.56 11.95
CA ASN A 111 -3.71 8.15 11.60
C ASN A 111 -4.42 7.74 10.31
N VAL A 112 -5.53 8.38 9.90
CA VAL A 112 -6.29 7.94 8.72
C VAL A 112 -5.83 8.66 7.44
N LEU A 113 -5.49 9.95 7.57
CA LEU A 113 -5.14 10.80 6.42
C LEU A 113 -3.80 10.38 5.79
N LEU A 114 -2.78 10.14 6.61
CA LEU A 114 -1.43 9.84 6.08
C LEU A 114 -1.34 8.49 5.34
N PRO A 115 -1.91 7.38 5.85
CA PRO A 115 -1.94 6.11 5.11
C PRO A 115 -2.77 6.19 3.83
N ALA A 116 -3.84 7.00 3.80
CA ALA A 116 -4.61 7.22 2.58
C ALA A 116 -3.78 7.93 1.50
N VAL A 117 -3.05 8.99 1.87
CA VAL A 117 -2.12 9.70 0.96
C VAL A 117 -1.00 8.77 0.51
N ALA A 118 -0.41 8.00 1.44
CA ALA A 118 0.64 7.03 1.10
C ALA A 118 0.12 5.97 0.11
N LEU A 119 -1.08 5.42 0.32
CA LEU A 119 -1.71 4.49 -0.62
C LEU A 119 -1.97 5.11 -1.99
N TYR A 120 -2.33 6.40 -2.04
CA TYR A 120 -2.53 7.12 -3.29
C TYR A 120 -1.22 7.24 -4.08
N VAL A 121 -0.13 7.66 -3.41
CA VAL A 121 1.21 7.79 -4.03
C VAL A 121 1.76 6.42 -4.46
N VAL A 122 1.48 5.37 -3.70
CA VAL A 122 2.01 4.01 -3.91
C VAL A 122 1.14 3.20 -4.89
N ARG A 123 -0.02 3.72 -5.34
CA ARG A 123 -1.02 2.98 -6.13
C ARG A 123 -0.46 2.36 -7.42
N GLY A 124 0.54 2.99 -8.03
CA GLY A 124 1.24 2.50 -9.24
C GLY A 124 2.37 1.49 -8.97
N THR A 125 2.81 1.34 -7.72
CA THR A 125 3.93 0.46 -7.36
C THR A 125 3.41 -0.90 -6.90
N ARG A 126 3.97 -2.00 -7.44
CA ARG A 126 3.70 -3.37 -6.97
C ARG A 126 4.81 -3.77 -6.00
N GLY A 127 4.44 -4.16 -4.79
CA GLY A 127 5.38 -4.69 -3.79
C GLY A 127 4.83 -4.67 -2.37
N TRP A 128 5.60 -5.24 -1.46
CA TRP A 128 5.48 -5.17 0.00
C TRP A 128 5.07 -3.81 0.58
N ALA A 129 5.55 -2.69 0.02
CA ALA A 129 5.19 -1.35 0.48
C ALA A 129 3.68 -1.07 0.40
N LYS A 130 2.99 -1.57 -0.64
CA LYS A 130 1.54 -1.44 -0.78
C LYS A 130 0.79 -2.24 0.28
N GLY A 131 1.29 -3.44 0.60
CA GLY A 131 0.75 -4.27 1.66
C GLY A 131 0.87 -3.60 3.03
N LEU A 132 2.03 -3.02 3.34
CA LEU A 132 2.26 -2.28 4.58
C LEU A 132 1.36 -1.05 4.70
N ALA A 133 1.23 -0.25 3.64
CA ALA A 133 0.36 0.92 3.65
C ALA A 133 -1.12 0.55 3.85
N MET A 134 -1.55 -0.56 3.25
CA MET A 134 -2.92 -1.08 3.42
C MET A 134 -3.17 -1.59 4.84
N LEU A 135 -2.21 -2.32 5.41
CA LEU A 135 -2.29 -2.81 6.78
C LEU A 135 -2.29 -1.65 7.79
N ALA A 136 -1.45 -0.63 7.56
CA ALA A 136 -1.44 0.59 8.36
C ALA A 136 -2.80 1.30 8.36
N LEU A 137 -3.45 1.40 7.19
CA LEU A 137 -4.76 2.01 7.07
C LEU A 137 -5.85 1.22 7.82
N ILE A 138 -5.85 -0.12 7.70
CA ILE A 138 -6.82 -0.98 8.41
C ILE A 138 -6.66 -0.83 9.92
N VAL A 139 -5.43 -1.00 10.42
CA VAL A 139 -5.11 -0.84 11.85
C VAL A 139 -5.49 0.56 12.32
N GLY A 140 -5.20 1.57 11.51
CA GLY A 140 -5.50 2.95 11.83
C GLY A 140 -7.00 3.23 12.00
N ILE A 141 -7.82 2.74 11.07
CA ILE A 141 -9.28 2.82 11.14
C ILE A 141 -9.81 2.08 12.36
N THR A 142 -9.33 0.87 12.64
CA THR A 142 -9.77 0.08 13.80
C THR A 142 -9.46 0.81 15.11
N ILE A 143 -8.25 1.33 15.28
CA ILE A 143 -7.87 2.11 16.47
C ILE A 143 -8.75 3.37 16.59
N SER A 144 -8.97 4.09 15.49
CA SER A 144 -9.79 5.30 15.48
C SER A 144 -11.24 5.02 15.88
N LEU A 145 -11.82 3.91 15.42
CA LEU A 145 -13.18 3.48 15.81
C LEU A 145 -13.26 3.11 17.29
N VAL A 146 -12.28 2.37 17.80
CA VAL A 146 -12.24 1.96 19.21
C VAL A 146 -12.10 3.19 20.11
N VAL A 147 -11.15 4.09 19.82
CA VAL A 147 -10.96 5.33 20.59
C VAL A 147 -12.19 6.21 20.50
N GLY A 148 -12.76 6.39 19.31
CA GLY A 148 -13.99 7.15 19.10
C GLY A 148 -15.16 6.58 19.91
N PHE A 149 -15.31 5.25 19.95
CA PHE A 149 -16.33 4.58 20.76
C PHE A 149 -16.14 4.85 22.26
N PHE A 150 -14.91 4.75 22.79
CA PHE A 150 -14.63 5.07 24.19
C PHE A 150 -14.90 6.53 24.53
N VAL A 151 -14.51 7.46 23.66
CA VAL A 151 -14.76 8.90 23.84
C VAL A 151 -16.27 9.18 23.84
N VAL A 152 -17.02 8.60 22.90
CA VAL A 152 -18.50 8.75 22.86
C VAL A 152 -19.14 8.13 24.10
N ALA A 153 -18.69 6.95 24.54
CA ALA A 153 -19.21 6.30 25.74
C ALA A 153 -18.95 7.14 27.00
N ASP A 154 -17.76 7.74 27.12
CA ASP A 154 -17.40 8.62 28.24
C ASP A 154 -18.22 9.91 28.23
N ILE A 155 -18.39 10.54 27.05
CA ILE A 155 -19.29 11.69 26.86
C ILE A 155 -20.72 11.32 27.28
N CYS A 156 -21.28 10.21 26.80
CA CYS A 156 -22.64 9.78 27.18
C CYS A 156 -22.77 9.58 28.71
N LYS A 157 -21.73 9.05 29.36
CA LYS A 157 -21.67 8.89 30.81
C LYS A 157 -21.61 10.24 31.53
N GLN A 158 -20.81 11.19 31.03
CA GLN A 158 -20.60 12.50 31.65
C GLN A 158 -21.83 13.41 31.53
N TYR A 159 -22.54 13.36 30.40
CA TYR A 159 -23.74 14.17 30.16
C TYR A 159 -25.03 13.52 30.67
N GLY A 160 -24.96 12.36 31.34
CA GLY A 160 -26.15 11.67 31.84
C GLY A 160 -27.14 11.28 30.74
N VAL A 161 -26.67 11.18 29.49
CA VAL A 161 -27.43 10.59 28.38
C VAL A 161 -27.33 9.08 28.55
N THR A 162 -27.85 8.58 29.68
CA THR A 162 -28.26 7.18 29.73
C THR A 162 -29.27 7.05 28.61
N PHE A 163 -28.95 6.22 27.62
CA PHE A 163 -29.92 5.61 26.71
C PHE A 163 -30.85 4.76 27.60
N ALA A 164 -31.65 5.44 28.43
CA ALA A 164 -32.78 4.87 29.11
C ALA A 164 -33.67 4.49 27.95
N ALA A 165 -33.58 3.21 27.54
CA ALA A 165 -34.55 2.54 26.72
C ALA A 165 -35.89 3.07 27.18
N ARG A 166 -36.49 3.96 26.37
CA ARG A 166 -37.74 4.63 26.70
C ARG A 166 -38.65 3.52 27.16
N ARG A 167 -38.90 3.44 28.47
CA ARG A 167 -40.04 2.65 28.95
C ARG A 167 -41.18 3.27 28.20
N VAL A 168 -41.69 2.54 27.21
CA VAL A 168 -42.95 2.85 26.56
C VAL A 168 -43.91 2.88 27.73
N VAL A 169 -44.17 4.09 28.24
CA VAL A 169 -45.20 4.29 29.25
C VAL A 169 -46.43 3.72 28.57
N PRO A 170 -47.07 2.67 29.11
CA PRO A 170 -48.20 2.05 28.46
C PRO A 170 -49.22 3.17 28.26
N PHE A 171 -49.45 3.52 27.00
CA PHE A 171 -50.41 4.54 26.61
C PHE A 171 -51.75 3.96 27.02
N HIS A 172 -52.27 4.40 28.17
CA HIS A 172 -53.55 3.94 28.68
C HIS A 172 -54.61 4.50 27.72
N VAL A 173 -55.03 3.68 26.76
CA VAL A 173 -56.10 4.02 25.83
C VAL A 173 -57.39 4.07 26.66
N THR A 174 -57.76 5.25 27.11
CA THR A 174 -59.10 5.53 27.61
C THR A 174 -60.06 5.38 26.44
N THR A 175 -60.80 4.27 26.41
CA THR A 175 -61.90 4.03 25.47
C THR A 175 -63.01 5.06 25.70
N PRO A 176 -63.46 5.79 24.66
CA PRO A 176 -64.59 6.68 24.77
C PRO A 176 -65.88 5.87 24.96
N GLY A 177 -66.62 6.16 26.04
CA GLY A 177 -67.86 5.49 26.39
C GLY A 177 -68.93 5.64 25.30
N ARG A 178 -69.50 4.50 24.87
CA ARG A 178 -70.74 4.44 24.08
C ARG A 178 -71.89 4.99 24.91
N ARG A 179 -72.54 6.07 24.45
CA ARG A 179 -73.90 6.42 24.88
C ARG A 179 -74.88 5.46 24.21
N VAL A 180 -75.75 4.85 25.02
CA VAL A 180 -76.91 4.09 24.55
C VAL A 180 -78.07 5.08 24.38
N PRO A 181 -78.69 5.19 23.20
CA PRO A 181 -79.95 5.92 23.06
C PRO A 181 -81.09 5.06 23.60
N GLY A 182 -81.96 5.71 24.40
CA GLY A 182 -83.22 5.14 24.87
C GLY A 182 -84.32 5.17 23.82
#